data_AF-A0A1I5YS16-F1
#
_entry.id   AF-A0A1I5YS16-F1
#
_cell.length_a   1.000
_cell.length_b   1.000
_cell.length_c   1.000
_cell.angle_alpha   90.00
_cell.angle_beta   90.00
_cell.angle_gamma   90.00
#
_symmetry.space_group_name_H-M   'P 1'
#
loop_
_entity.id
_entity.type
_entity.pdbx_description
1 polymer ?
#
loop_
_entity_poly.entity_id
_entity_poly.type
_entity_poly.pdbx_seq_one_letter_code
_entity_poly.pdbx_strand_id
1 'polypeptide(L)'
;MNLIAGLEEVLSCLVFVNSIDETKMLKYLALYDNPFLYQKTGFIFSEYQRELGISDDFIKICKDRCGNSKRYLTSGINNPAYSGEWKLVYPKNIKRIKNGGLEDAAI
;
A
#
# COMPACT_ATOMS: atom_id res chain seq x y z
N MET A 1 5.83 8.38 2.38
CA MET A 1 4.45 8.42 1.85
C MET A 1 3.98 9.86 1.75
N ASN A 2 4.05 10.65 2.83
CA ASN A 2 3.53 12.03 2.88
C ASN A 2 4.31 13.10 2.08
N LEU A 3 5.21 12.74 1.16
CA LEU A 3 6.01 13.72 0.41
C LEU A 3 5.24 14.29 -0.79
N ILE A 4 4.20 13.60 -1.26
CA ILE A 4 3.44 13.97 -2.47
C ILE A 4 1.93 13.90 -2.20
N ALA A 5 1.47 12.90 -1.43
CA ALA A 5 0.08 12.74 -1.03
C ALA A 5 -0.02 11.92 0.27
N GLY A 6 -1.14 12.04 0.99
CA GLY A 6 -1.46 11.17 2.11
C GLY A 6 -1.79 9.75 1.64
N LEU A 7 -1.91 8.82 2.60
CA LEU A 7 -2.25 7.43 2.29
C LEU A 7 -3.66 7.34 1.65
N GLU A 8 -4.60 8.15 2.08
CA GLU A 8 -5.99 8.11 1.61
C GLU A 8 -6.08 8.47 0.12
N GLU A 9 -5.38 9.51 -0.30
CA GLU A 9 -5.35 9.96 -1.69
C GLU A 9 -4.65 8.93 -2.59
N VAL A 10 -3.54 8.33 -2.11
CA VAL A 10 -2.85 7.26 -2.85
C VAL A 10 -3.77 6.06 -3.06
N LEU A 11 -4.47 5.60 -2.02
CA LEU A 11 -5.38 4.47 -2.13
C LEU A 11 -6.59 4.80 -3.01
N SER A 12 -7.11 6.02 -2.92
CA SER A 12 -8.19 6.49 -3.79
C SER A 12 -7.77 6.45 -5.26
N CYS A 13 -6.57 6.92 -5.60
CA CYS A 13 -6.04 6.82 -6.95
C CYS A 13 -5.94 5.36 -7.43
N LEU A 14 -5.50 4.44 -6.58
CA LEU A 14 -5.36 3.02 -6.95
C LEU A 14 -6.70 2.37 -7.31
N VAL A 15 -7.79 2.74 -6.64
CA VAL A 15 -9.13 2.19 -6.94
C VAL A 15 -9.63 2.60 -8.34
N PHE A 16 -9.14 3.71 -8.89
CA PHE A 16 -9.49 4.16 -10.25
C PHE A 16 -8.59 3.60 -11.36
N VAL A 17 -7.51 2.89 -11.00
CA VAL A 17 -6.60 2.28 -11.98
C VAL A 17 -7.13 0.90 -12.39
N ASN A 18 -7.26 0.67 -13.69
CA ASN A 18 -7.77 -0.60 -14.23
C ASN A 18 -6.78 -1.76 -14.07
N SER A 19 -5.47 -1.49 -14.15
CA SER A 19 -4.41 -2.47 -13.95
C SER A 19 -3.04 -1.79 -13.79
N ILE A 20 -2.09 -2.51 -13.20
CA ILE A 20 -0.71 -2.05 -13.04
C ILE A 20 0.21 -2.75 -14.05
N ASP A 21 1.08 -1.98 -14.69
CA ASP A 21 2.21 -2.50 -15.45
C ASP A 21 3.32 -2.93 -14.48
N GLU A 22 3.33 -4.22 -14.12
CA GLU A 22 4.29 -4.79 -13.16
C GLU A 22 5.74 -4.61 -13.59
N THR A 23 6.02 -4.68 -14.89
CA THR A 23 7.38 -4.54 -15.43
C THR A 23 7.91 -3.13 -15.14
N LYS A 24 7.10 -2.10 -15.41
CA LYS A 24 7.47 -0.72 -15.07
C LYS A 24 7.56 -0.51 -13.56
N MET A 25 6.64 -1.09 -12.78
CA MET A 25 6.65 -0.93 -11.34
C MET A 25 7.91 -1.53 -10.70
N LEU A 26 8.29 -2.74 -11.10
CA LEU A 26 9.52 -3.39 -10.66
C LEU A 26 10.76 -2.63 -11.10
N LYS A 27 10.77 -2.08 -12.32
CA LYS A 27 11.86 -1.20 -12.79
C LYS A 27 12.03 0.01 -11.87
N TYR A 28 10.94 0.69 -11.49
CA TYR A 28 11.03 1.84 -10.60
C TYR A 28 11.45 1.46 -9.18
N LEU A 29 10.90 0.37 -8.63
CA LEU A 29 11.33 -0.11 -7.31
C LEU A 29 12.82 -0.44 -7.29
N ALA A 30 13.35 -1.04 -8.36
CA ALA A 30 14.77 -1.36 -8.49
C ALA A 30 15.66 -0.12 -8.60
N LEU A 31 15.18 0.97 -9.19
CA LEU A 31 15.94 2.24 -9.26
C LEU A 31 16.11 2.88 -7.87
N TYR A 32 15.14 2.72 -6.98
CA TYR A 32 15.27 3.19 -5.60
C TYR A 32 16.04 2.21 -4.69
N ASP A 33 16.00 0.92 -5.04
CA ASP A 33 16.57 -0.21 -4.29
C ASP A 33 16.37 -0.10 -2.77
N ASN A 34 15.14 0.25 -2.37
CA ASN A 34 14.81 0.54 -0.99
C ASN A 34 13.91 -0.57 -0.41
N PRO A 35 14.41 -1.37 0.56
CA PRO A 35 13.64 -2.46 1.16
C PRO A 35 12.30 -2.03 1.75
N PHE A 36 12.16 -0.78 2.21
CA PHE A 36 10.91 -0.25 2.76
C PHE A 36 9.90 0.10 1.67
N LEU A 37 10.35 0.46 0.46
CA LEU A 37 9.45 0.65 -0.68
C LEU A 37 8.88 -0.68 -1.13
N TYR A 38 9.72 -1.72 -1.29
CA TYR A 38 9.24 -3.08 -1.57
C TYR A 38 8.24 -3.57 -0.52
N GLN A 39 8.54 -3.33 0.77
CA GLN A 39 7.65 -3.70 1.88
C GLN A 39 6.27 -3.02 1.78
N LYS A 40 6.24 -1.70 1.57
CA LYS A 40 5.00 -0.90 1.55
C LYS A 40 4.20 -1.15 0.28
N THR A 41 4.86 -1.15 -0.88
CA THR A 41 4.22 -1.43 -2.16
C THR A 41 3.69 -2.86 -2.22
N GLY A 42 4.50 -3.84 -1.81
CA GLY A 42 4.08 -5.24 -1.77
C GLY A 42 2.87 -5.46 -0.86
N PHE A 43 2.84 -4.84 0.33
CA PHE A 43 1.68 -4.88 1.20
C PHE A 43 0.43 -4.29 0.54
N ILE A 44 0.50 -3.04 0.04
CA ILE A 44 -0.66 -2.40 -0.62
C ILE A 44 -1.13 -3.26 -1.79
N PHE A 45 -0.23 -3.71 -2.65
CA PHE A 45 -0.62 -4.48 -3.83
C PHE A 45 -1.17 -5.86 -3.47
N SER A 46 -0.75 -6.48 -2.36
CA SER A 46 -1.36 -7.72 -1.87
C SER A 46 -2.80 -7.49 -1.39
N GLU A 47 -3.09 -6.35 -0.75
CA GLU A 47 -4.45 -6.02 -0.32
C GLU A 47 -5.37 -5.76 -1.52
N TYR A 48 -4.87 -5.15 -2.58
CA TYR A 48 -5.63 -4.78 -3.78
C TYR A 48 -5.31 -5.66 -5.00
N GLN A 49 -4.84 -6.89 -4.75
CA GLN A 49 -4.22 -7.72 -5.80
C GLN A 49 -5.18 -8.00 -6.97
N ARG A 50 -6.45 -8.29 -6.67
CA ARG A 50 -7.47 -8.55 -7.71
C ARG A 50 -7.85 -7.28 -8.46
N GLU A 51 -8.02 -6.18 -7.73
CA GLU A 51 -8.42 -4.89 -8.25
C GLU A 51 -7.35 -4.30 -9.21
N LEU A 52 -6.07 -4.56 -8.94
CA LEU A 52 -4.95 -4.04 -9.72
C LEU A 52 -4.37 -5.03 -10.75
N GLY A 53 -4.88 -6.27 -10.78
CA GLY A 53 -4.37 -7.33 -11.66
C GLY A 53 -2.93 -7.74 -11.33
N ILE A 54 -2.57 -7.76 -10.05
CA ILE A 54 -1.21 -8.07 -9.60
C ILE A 54 -1.01 -9.59 -9.48
N SER A 55 0.12 -10.07 -9.99
CA SER A 55 0.55 -11.46 -9.96
C SER A 55 1.16 -11.85 -8.62
N ASP A 56 1.08 -13.15 -8.31
CA ASP A 56 1.77 -13.70 -7.14
C ASP A 56 3.29 -13.55 -7.24
N ASP A 57 3.84 -13.56 -8.46
CA ASP A 57 5.27 -13.34 -8.71
C ASP A 57 5.72 -11.94 -8.32
N PHE A 58 4.94 -10.90 -8.65
CA PHE A 58 5.24 -9.55 -8.20
C PHE A 58 5.26 -9.45 -6.68
N ILE A 59 4.27 -10.05 -6.02
CA ILE A 59 4.18 -10.07 -4.55
C ILE A 59 5.38 -10.81 -3.94
N LYS A 60 5.77 -11.95 -4.54
CA LYS A 60 6.95 -12.72 -4.11
C LYS A 60 8.23 -11.89 -4.24
N ILE A 61 8.44 -11.21 -5.37
CA ILE A 61 9.61 -10.33 -5.56
C ILE A 61 9.64 -9.24 -4.49
N CYS A 62 8.49 -8.64 -4.16
CA CYS A 62 8.41 -7.65 -3.09
C CYS A 62 8.75 -8.23 -1.71
N LYS A 63 8.30 -9.45 -1.40
CA LYS A 63 8.64 -10.14 -0.14
C LYS A 63 10.13 -10.45 -0.04
N ASP A 64 10.73 -10.97 -1.12
CA ASP A 64 12.15 -11.34 -1.15
C ASP A 64 13.06 -10.12 -0.97
N ARG A 65 12.59 -8.94 -1.41
CA ARG A 65 13.31 -7.67 -1.28
C ARG A 65 12.90 -6.83 -0.07
N CYS A 66 11.83 -7.19 0.64
CA CYS A 66 11.41 -6.44 1.82
C CYS A 66 12.35 -6.74 3.00
N GLY A 67 12.73 -5.69 3.72
CA GLY A 67 13.63 -5.81 4.86
C GLY A 67 12.95 -6.43 6.09
N ASN A 68 13.75 -6.88 7.06
CA ASN A 68 13.23 -7.48 8.30
C ASN A 68 12.70 -6.49 9.33
N SER A 69 12.74 -5.20 9.02
CA SER A 69 12.40 -4.15 9.96
C SER A 69 10.89 -3.98 10.12
N LYS A 70 10.43 -3.81 11.37
CA LYS A 70 9.08 -3.34 11.65
C LYS A 70 8.92 -1.89 11.18
N ARG A 71 7.86 -1.60 10.45
CA ARG A 71 7.59 -0.27 9.89
C ARG A 71 6.12 0.10 10.02
N TYR A 72 5.82 1.37 9.81
CA TYR A 72 4.48 1.90 9.68
C TYR A 72 4.21 2.22 8.21
N LEU A 73 3.03 1.86 7.71
CA LEU A 73 2.58 2.20 6.37
C LEU A 73 2.54 3.73 6.23
N THR A 74 1.83 4.39 7.15
CA THR A 74 1.78 5.84 7.30
C THR A 74 1.92 6.23 8.78
N SER A 75 2.23 7.50 9.07
CA SER A 75 2.22 8.07 10.42
C SER A 75 0.78 8.38 10.85
N GLY A 76 0.52 8.44 12.17
CA GLY A 76 -0.78 8.90 12.70
C GLY A 76 -1.93 7.93 12.43
N ILE A 77 -1.67 6.62 12.40
CA ILE A 77 -2.69 5.60 12.13
C ILE A 77 -3.71 5.55 13.29
N ASN A 78 -4.97 5.80 12.95
CA ASN A 78 -6.11 5.47 13.80
C ASN A 78 -6.49 4.00 13.62
N ASN A 79 -6.79 3.28 14.71
CA ASN A 79 -7.16 1.86 14.71
C ASN A 79 -6.16 0.95 13.95
N PRO A 80 -4.91 0.82 14.45
CA PRO A 80 -3.87 0.07 13.76
C PRO A 80 -4.09 -1.45 13.79
N ALA A 81 -3.63 -2.12 12.74
CA ALA A 81 -3.40 -3.55 12.67
C ALA A 81 -1.93 -3.82 12.32
N TYR A 82 -1.47 -5.05 12.53
CA TYR A 82 -0.10 -5.47 12.22
C TYR A 82 -0.12 -6.70 11.32
N SER A 83 0.55 -6.60 10.18
CA SER A 83 0.82 -7.76 9.33
C SER A 83 2.16 -8.35 9.76
N GLY A 84 2.14 -9.57 10.29
CA GLY A 84 3.35 -10.32 10.63
C GLY A 84 4.19 -10.68 9.40
N GLU A 85 3.51 -11.01 8.31
CA GLU A 85 4.08 -11.33 7.01
C GLU A 85 4.88 -10.16 6.43
N TRP A 86 4.28 -8.97 6.41
CA TRP A 86 4.93 -7.77 5.87
C TRP A 86 5.70 -6.97 6.92
N LYS A 87 5.65 -7.37 8.20
CA LYS A 87 6.23 -6.64 9.35
C LYS A 87 5.82 -5.16 9.36
N LEU A 88 4.55 -4.90 9.03
CA LEU A 88 4.04 -3.56 8.75
C LEU A 88 2.82 -3.28 9.63
N VAL A 89 2.85 -2.14 10.32
CA VAL A 89 1.69 -1.56 11.01
C VAL A 89 0.92 -0.71 10.00
N TYR A 90 -0.38 -0.97 9.88
CA TYR A 90 -1.25 -0.35 8.87
C TYR A 90 -2.63 -0.01 9.46
N PRO A 91 -3.43 0.88 8.85
CA PRO A 91 -4.80 1.12 9.29
C PRO A 91 -5.66 -0.11 9.04
N LYS A 92 -6.31 -0.65 10.08
CA LYS A 92 -7.12 -1.88 9.96
C LYS A 92 -8.22 -1.78 8.90
N ASN A 93 -8.71 -0.57 8.66
CA ASN A 93 -9.75 -0.24 7.70
C ASN A 93 -9.20 0.18 6.33
N ILE A 94 -8.01 -0.27 5.91
CA ILE A 94 -7.33 0.21 4.69
C ILE A 94 -8.22 0.26 3.43
N LYS A 95 -9.07 -0.75 3.20
CA LYS A 95 -10.03 -0.80 2.07
C LYS A 95 -11.24 0.12 2.21
N ARG A 96 -11.47 0.69 3.40
CA ARG A 96 -12.61 1.55 3.76
C ARG A 96 -12.17 2.96 4.12
N ILE A 97 -10.90 3.31 3.93
CA ILE A 97 -10.41 4.67 4.06
C ILE A 97 -11.13 5.50 2.99
N LYS A 98 -12.03 6.38 3.44
CA LYS A 98 -12.72 7.33 2.57
C LYS A 98 -12.02 8.67 2.73
N ASN A 99 -11.69 9.30 1.61
CA ASN A 99 -11.26 10.68 1.54
C ASN A 99 -12.33 11.54 2.23
N GLY A 100 -12.04 12.08 3.42
CA GLY A 100 -12.84 13.05 4.18
C GLY A 100 -14.28 13.24 3.71
N GLY A 101 -15.05 12.15 3.66
CA GLY A 101 -16.45 12.23 3.29
C GLY A 101 -17.07 12.97 4.44
N LEU A 102 -17.64 14.15 4.16
CA LEU A 102 -18.56 14.83 5.04
C LEU A 102 -19.36 13.72 5.75
N GLU A 103 -19.22 13.64 7.07
CA GLU A 103 -20.33 13.15 7.85
C GLU A 103 -21.46 14.09 7.42
N ASP A 104 -22.33 13.61 6.54
CA ASP A 104 -23.65 14.21 6.35
C ASP A 104 -24.31 14.07 7.73
N ALA A 105 -24.04 15.08 8.56
CA ALA A 105 -24.78 15.35 9.75
C ALA A 105 -26.21 15.61 9.28
N ALA A 106 -27.09 14.67 9.63
CA ALA A 106 -28.54 14.72 9.52
C ALA A 106 -29.12 14.79 8.10
N ILE A 107 -29.83 13.73 7.70
CA ILE A 107 -31.29 13.77 7.51
C ILE A 107 -31.89 12.47 8.08
#